data_AF-I0FEX0-F1
#
_entry.id   AF-I0FEX0-F1
#
_cell.length_a   1.000
_cell.length_b   1.000
_cell.length_c   1.000
_cell.angle_alpha   90.00
_cell.angle_beta   90.00
_cell.angle_gamma   90.00
#
_symmetry.space_group_name_H-M   'P 1'
#
loop_
_entity.id
_entity.type
_entity.pdbx_description
1 polymer ?
#
loop_
_entity_poly.entity_id
_entity_poly.type
_entity_poly.pdbx_seq_one_letter_code
_entity_poly.pdbx_strand_id
1 'polypeptide(L)'
;MSRVKKSFDDYIVYFNEDKLSYTQISKETGVSRANLCKMRRRWKSREISNLEEQSKVTIKEEINNEYNEEINNKLCELDEVKRAKELKKMELYYQAMRKLKATDFESQVKFKI
;
A
#
# COMPACT_ATOMS: atom_id res chain seq x y z
N MET A 1 -29.72 -23.23 40.25
CA MET A 1 -28.92 -22.37 39.36
C MET A 1 -29.27 -22.71 37.92
N SER A 2 -29.87 -21.78 37.17
CA SER A 2 -30.10 -21.98 35.73
C SER A 2 -28.76 -21.90 35.00
N ARG A 3 -28.43 -22.92 34.19
CA ARG A 3 -27.25 -22.85 33.33
C ARG A 3 -27.56 -21.87 32.21
N VAL A 4 -26.99 -20.67 32.28
CA VAL A 4 -26.96 -19.74 31.14
C VAL A 4 -26.31 -20.49 29.97
N LYS A 5 -27.00 -20.55 28.83
CA LYS A 5 -26.44 -21.16 27.61
C LYS A 5 -25.29 -20.27 27.12
N LYS A 6 -24.06 -20.74 27.27
CA LYS A 6 -22.88 -20.09 26.69
C LYS A 6 -22.92 -20.18 25.15
N SER A 7 -22.60 -19.08 24.50
CA SER A 7 -22.49 -18.96 23.04
C SER A 7 -21.23 -19.69 22.52
N PHE A 8 -21.12 -19.93 21.20
CA PHE A 8 -19.90 -20.51 20.62
C PHE A 8 -18.67 -19.63 20.88
N ASP A 9 -18.84 -18.31 20.83
CA ASP A 9 -17.76 -17.33 21.00
C ASP A 9 -17.22 -17.32 22.44
N ASP A 10 -18.05 -17.66 23.43
CA ASP A 10 -17.63 -17.79 24.84
C ASP A 10 -16.57 -18.89 25.04
N TYR A 11 -16.43 -19.81 24.09
CA TYR A 11 -15.43 -20.89 24.14
C TYR A 11 -14.13 -20.58 23.41
N ILE A 12 -14.10 -19.52 22.60
CA ILE A 12 -12.91 -19.10 21.85
C ILE A 12 -11.76 -18.74 22.80
N VAL A 13 -12.09 -18.13 23.95
CA VAL A 13 -11.13 -17.79 25.01
C VAL A 13 -10.35 -19.01 25.51
N TYR A 14 -10.95 -20.21 25.49
CA TYR A 14 -10.27 -21.45 25.90
C TYR A 14 -9.44 -22.10 24.80
N PHE A 15 -9.66 -21.72 23.53
CA PHE A 15 -8.92 -22.24 22.39
C PHE A 15 -7.71 -21.39 22.06
N ASN A 16 -7.78 -20.08 22.33
CA ASN A 16 -6.65 -19.19 22.22
C ASN A 16 -5.48 -19.65 23.12
N GLU A 17 -4.30 -19.67 22.51
CA GLU A 17 -3.01 -20.00 23.11
C GLU A 17 -2.74 -21.48 23.45
N ASP A 18 -3.60 -22.43 23.08
CA ASP A 18 -3.42 -23.88 23.37
C ASP A 18 -3.13 -24.20 24.87
N LYS A 19 -3.38 -23.25 25.78
CA LYS A 19 -3.00 -23.32 27.20
C LYS A 19 -3.82 -24.32 28.02
N LEU A 20 -5.00 -24.71 27.55
CA LEU A 20 -5.92 -25.58 28.28
C LEU A 20 -6.26 -26.86 27.51
N SER A 21 -6.05 -27.99 28.17
CA SER A 21 -6.44 -29.30 27.66
C SER A 21 -7.97 -29.43 27.61
N TYR A 22 -8.48 -30.27 26.71
CA TYR A 22 -9.92 -30.58 26.65
C TYR A 22 -10.48 -31.08 27.98
N THR A 23 -9.64 -31.69 28.83
CA THR A 23 -10.02 -32.15 30.17
C THR A 23 -10.34 -30.97 31.09
N GLN A 24 -9.51 -29.93 31.08
CA GLN A 24 -9.70 -28.73 31.89
C GLN A 24 -10.92 -27.94 31.41
N ILE A 25 -11.02 -27.70 30.11
CA ILE A 25 -12.14 -26.97 29.50
C ILE A 25 -13.46 -27.71 29.77
N SER A 26 -13.47 -29.04 29.65
CA SER A 26 -14.67 -29.85 29.91
C SER A 26 -15.13 -29.75 31.37
N LYS A 27 -14.20 -29.77 32.32
CA LYS A 27 -14.51 -29.62 33.75
C LYS A 27 -15.06 -28.22 34.07
N GLU A 28 -14.47 -27.19 33.48
CA GLU A 28 -14.85 -25.80 33.74
C GLU A 28 -16.16 -25.39 33.05
N THR A 29 -16.36 -25.84 31.82
CA THR A 29 -17.51 -25.43 31.00
C THR A 29 -18.68 -26.42 31.06
N GLY A 30 -18.45 -27.65 31.52
CA GLY A 30 -19.42 -28.73 31.49
C GLY A 30 -19.70 -29.31 30.10
N VAL A 31 -18.92 -28.92 29.08
CA VAL A 31 -19.07 -29.40 27.70
C VAL A 31 -18.28 -30.69 27.49
N SER A 32 -18.83 -31.63 26.73
CA SER A 32 -18.14 -32.89 26.42
C SER A 32 -16.88 -32.67 25.57
N ARG A 33 -15.85 -33.49 25.80
CA ARG A 33 -14.60 -33.46 25.03
C ARG A 33 -14.83 -33.58 23.52
N ALA A 34 -15.76 -34.44 23.11
CA ALA A 34 -16.10 -34.63 21.70
C ALA A 34 -16.66 -33.35 21.07
N ASN A 35 -17.51 -32.62 21.80
CA ASN A 35 -18.06 -31.35 21.30
C ASN A 35 -16.99 -30.26 21.28
N LEU A 36 -16.16 -30.16 22.31
CA LEU A 36 -15.02 -29.24 22.32
C LEU A 36 -14.06 -29.48 21.14
N CYS A 37 -13.85 -30.75 20.77
CA CYS A 37 -13.03 -31.11 19.62
C CYS A 37 -13.66 -30.63 18.29
N LYS A 38 -14.98 -30.74 18.13
CA LYS A 38 -15.70 -30.19 16.97
C LYS A 38 -15.62 -28.67 16.93
N MET A 39 -15.77 -28.02 18.08
CA MET A 39 -15.70 -26.58 18.22
C MET A 39 -14.31 -26.04 17.90
N ARG A 40 -13.24 -26.67 18.43
CA ARG A 40 -11.86 -26.28 18.12
C ARG A 40 -11.54 -26.41 16.64
N ARG A 41 -12.00 -27.49 15.98
CA ARG A 41 -11.83 -27.64 14.52
C ARG A 41 -12.49 -26.50 13.74
N ARG A 42 -13.76 -26.19 14.05
CA ARG A 42 -14.49 -25.08 13.41
C ARG A 42 -13.79 -23.74 13.63
N TRP A 43 -13.32 -23.49 14.85
CA TRP A 43 -12.59 -22.28 15.18
C TRP A 43 -11.28 -22.17 14.39
N LYS A 44 -10.44 -23.22 14.37
CA LYS A 44 -9.19 -23.24 13.58
C LYS A 44 -9.43 -23.01 12.09
N SER A 45 -10.47 -23.61 11.52
CA SER A 45 -10.81 -23.36 10.10
C SER A 45 -11.19 -21.90 9.83
N ARG A 46 -11.92 -21.26 10.76
CA ARG A 46 -12.27 -19.84 10.65
C ARG A 46 -11.04 -18.95 10.79
N GLU A 47 -10.15 -19.27 11.72
CA GLU A 47 -8.91 -18.53 11.95
C GLU A 47 -7.97 -18.59 10.75
N ILE A 48 -7.82 -19.77 10.13
CA ILE A 48 -7.07 -19.93 8.87
C ILE A 48 -7.67 -19.06 7.75
N SER A 49 -8.99 -19.11 7.58
CA SER A 49 -9.68 -18.28 6.57
C SER A 49 -9.45 -16.78 6.80
N ASN A 50 -9.51 -16.33 8.05
CA ASN A 50 -9.27 -14.94 8.41
C ASN A 50 -7.81 -14.55 8.14
N LEU A 51 -6.84 -15.40 8.49
CA LEU A 51 -5.42 -15.16 8.20
C LEU A 51 -5.15 -15.06 6.70
N GLU A 52 -5.78 -15.92 5.89
CA GLU A 52 -5.69 -15.85 4.43
C GLU A 52 -6.29 -14.55 3.87
N GLU A 53 -7.44 -14.09 4.40
CA GLU A 53 -8.02 -12.82 4.00
C GLU A 53 -7.13 -11.63 4.37
N GLN A 54 -6.61 -11.60 5.59
CA GLN A 54 -5.68 -10.56 6.04
C GLN A 54 -4.43 -10.53 5.17
N SER A 55 -3.82 -11.69 4.90
CA SER A 55 -2.67 -11.79 4.00
C SER A 55 -2.96 -11.28 2.59
N LYS A 56 -4.14 -11.59 2.03
CA LYS A 56 -4.56 -11.07 0.71
C LYS A 56 -4.74 -9.55 0.72
N VAL A 57 -5.23 -8.97 1.82
CA VAL A 57 -5.39 -7.52 1.96
C VAL A 57 -4.01 -6.86 2.05
N THR A 58 -3.12 -7.36 2.90
CA THR A 58 -1.75 -6.84 3.04
C THR A 58 -0.99 -6.88 1.72
N ILE A 59 -1.04 -7.99 0.99
CA ILE A 59 -0.37 -8.11 -0.33
C ILE A 59 -0.92 -7.08 -1.33
N LYS A 60 -2.25 -6.86 -1.34
CA LYS A 60 -2.86 -5.85 -2.23
C LYS A 60 -2.45 -4.43 -1.84
N GLU A 61 -2.36 -4.13 -0.55
CA GLU A 61 -1.92 -2.83 -0.04
C GLU A 61 -0.44 -2.57 -0.39
N GLU A 62 0.43 -3.56 -0.21
CA GLU A 62 1.85 -3.48 -0.58
C GLU A 62 2.03 -3.22 -2.07
N ILE A 63 1.35 -4.00 -2.92
CA ILE A 63 1.39 -3.81 -4.38
C ILE A 63 0.87 -2.43 -4.76
N ASN A 64 -0.25 -1.98 -4.18
CA ASN A 64 -0.78 -0.65 -4.45
C ASN A 64 0.20 0.46 -4.04
N ASN A 65 0.88 0.31 -2.91
CA ASN A 65 1.86 1.29 -2.45
C ASN A 65 3.05 1.37 -3.41
N GLU A 66 3.59 0.23 -3.85
CA GLU A 66 4.68 0.17 -4.83
C GLU A 66 4.30 0.85 -6.14
N TYR A 67 3.12 0.55 -6.70
CA TYR A 67 2.62 1.21 -7.91
C TYR A 67 2.42 2.71 -7.72
N ASN A 68 1.90 3.14 -6.57
CA ASN A 68 1.70 4.56 -6.28
C ASN A 68 3.03 5.31 -6.19
N GLU A 69 4.07 4.72 -5.57
CA GLU A 69 5.41 5.31 -5.55
C GLU A 69 5.99 5.43 -6.96
N GLU A 70 5.86 4.39 -7.79
CA GLU A 70 6.35 4.43 -9.17
C GLU A 70 5.64 5.51 -10.00
N ILE A 71 4.32 5.66 -9.85
CA ILE A 71 3.54 6.71 -10.51
C ILE A 71 4.00 8.10 -10.07
N ASN A 72 4.21 8.31 -8.77
CA ASN A 72 4.68 9.59 -8.23
C ASN A 72 6.06 9.96 -8.75
N ASN A 73 6.98 8.99 -8.84
CA ASN A 73 8.32 9.20 -9.41
C ASN A 73 8.24 9.62 -10.89
N LYS A 74 7.44 8.92 -11.70
CA LYS A 74 7.23 9.28 -13.12
C LYS A 74 6.61 10.66 -13.30
N LEU A 75 5.69 11.06 -12.41
CA LEU A 75 5.13 12.42 -12.41
C LEU A 75 6.21 13.47 -12.15
N CYS A 76 7.11 13.21 -11.20
CA CYS A 76 8.23 14.10 -10.89
C CYS A 76 9.19 14.25 -12.09
N GLU A 77 9.61 13.13 -12.68
CA GLU A 77 10.46 13.11 -13.89
C GLU A 77 9.81 13.88 -15.05
N LEU A 78 8.51 13.71 -15.25
CA LEU A 78 7.78 14.41 -16.30
C LEU A 78 7.81 15.94 -16.11
N ASP A 79 7.70 16.42 -14.87
CA ASP A 79 7.76 17.85 -14.58
C ASP A 79 9.18 18.43 -14.71
N GLU A 80 10.21 17.65 -14.40
CA GLU A 80 11.60 18.01 -14.72
C GLU A 80 11.82 18.16 -16.22
N VAL A 81 11.34 17.20 -17.01
CA VAL A 81 11.44 17.23 -18.48
C VAL A 81 10.69 18.45 -19.06
N LYS A 82 9.49 18.75 -18.55
CA LYS A 82 8.75 19.96 -18.97
C LYS A 82 9.52 21.24 -18.66
N ARG A 83 10.10 21.35 -17.46
CA ARG A 83 10.92 22.52 -17.07
C ARG A 83 12.16 22.66 -17.96
N ALA A 84 12.88 21.56 -18.19
CA ALA A 84 14.06 21.54 -19.05
C ALA A 84 13.73 21.97 -20.49
N LYS A 85 12.60 21.52 -21.03
CA LYS A 85 12.11 21.92 -22.35
C LYS A 85 11.88 23.42 -22.45
N GLU A 86 11.21 24.03 -21.47
CA GLU A 86 10.92 25.47 -21.51
C GLU A 86 12.19 26.31 -21.33
N LEU A 87 13.11 25.88 -20.44
CA LEU A 87 14.42 26.51 -20.30
C LEU A 87 15.20 26.46 -21.61
N LYS A 88 15.22 25.31 -22.29
CA LYS A 88 15.95 25.16 -23.56
C LYS A 88 15.37 26.05 -24.65
N LYS A 89 14.04 26.15 -24.69
CA LYS A 89 13.32 27.04 -25.60
C LYS A 89 13.71 28.51 -25.36
N MET A 90 13.71 28.97 -24.11
CA MET A 90 14.14 30.33 -23.75
C MET A 90 15.60 30.60 -24.13
N GLU A 91 16.49 29.63 -23.88
CA GLU A 91 17.91 29.75 -24.24
C GLU A 91 18.09 29.96 -25.75
N LEU A 92 17.40 29.18 -26.57
CA LEU A 92 17.45 29.30 -28.04
C LEU A 92 16.92 30.66 -28.52
N TYR A 93 15.82 31.16 -27.95
CA TYR A 93 15.31 32.50 -28.27
C TYR A 93 16.34 33.58 -27.96
N TYR A 94 16.97 33.51 -26.79
CA TYR A 94 18.00 34.48 -26.39
C TYR A 94 19.22 34.42 -27.32
N GLN A 95 19.68 33.23 -27.70
CA GLN A 95 20.78 33.05 -28.65
C GLN A 95 20.43 33.64 -30.03
N ALA A 96 19.22 33.44 -30.53
CA ALA A 96 18.77 34.00 -31.80
C ALA A 96 18.73 35.54 -31.76
N MET A 97 18.17 36.13 -30.70
CA MET A 97 18.13 37.58 -30.52
C MET A 97 19.52 38.22 -30.45
N ARG A 98 20.49 37.56 -29.79
CA ARG A 98 21.88 38.04 -29.78
C ARG A 98 22.50 38.03 -31.18
N LYS A 99 22.26 36.99 -31.99
CA LYS A 99 22.77 36.92 -33.36
C LYS A 99 22.17 37.99 -34.26
N LEU A 100 20.87 38.25 -34.17
CA LEU A 100 20.19 39.31 -34.92
C LEU A 100 20.76 40.70 -34.59
N LYS A 101 20.98 41.00 -33.30
CA LYS A 101 21.59 42.28 -32.91
C LYS A 101 23.01 42.46 -33.46
N ALA A 102 23.80 41.40 -33.53
CA ALA A 102 25.14 41.46 -34.11
C ALA A 102 25.09 41.73 -35.62
N THR A 103 24.19 41.07 -36.34
CA THR A 103 24.04 41.27 -37.79
C THR A 103 23.50 42.67 -38.14
N ASP A 104 22.62 43.23 -37.33
CA ASP A 104 22.13 44.61 -37.51
C ASP A 104 23.28 45.62 -37.36
N PHE A 105 24.16 45.43 -36.38
CA PHE A 105 25.32 46.29 -36.16
C PHE A 105 26.34 46.18 -37.31
N GLU A 106 26.70 44.97 -37.73
CA GLU A 106 27.62 44.77 -38.87
C GLU A 106 27.07 45.39 -40.16
N SER A 107 25.75 45.30 -40.38
CA SER A 107 25.10 45.92 -41.54
C SER A 107 25.19 47.45 -41.47
N GLN A 108 24.87 48.06 -40.33
CA GLN A 108 24.95 49.52 -40.15
C GLN A 108 26.38 50.08 -40.30
N VAL A 109 27.40 49.32 -39.88
CA VAL A 109 28.81 49.71 -40.04
C VAL A 109 29.24 49.65 -41.51
N LYS A 110 28.79 48.64 -42.27
CA LYS A 110 29.14 48.49 -43.70
C LYS A 110 28.54 49.56 -44.61
N PHE A 111 27.38 50.13 -44.26
CA PHE A 111 26.73 51.19 -45.06
C PHE A 111 27.15 52.62 -44.68
N LYS A 112 28.12 52.80 -43.77
CA LYS A 112 28.62 54.10 -43.31
C LYS A 112 30.00 54.50 -43.87
N ILE A 113 30.49 53.81 -44.91
CA ILE A 113 31.73 54.14 -45.64
C ILE A 113 31.37 54.84 -46.95
#